data_AF-A0ABD3ETA8-F1
#
_entry.id   AF-A0ABD3ETA8-F1
#
_cell.length_a   1.000
_cell.length_b   1.000
_cell.length_c   1.000
_cell.angle_alpha   90.00
_cell.angle_beta   90.00
_cell.angle_gamma   90.00
#
_symmetry.space_group_name_H-M   'P 1'
#
loop_
_entity.id
_entity.type
_entity.pdbx_description
1 polymer ?
#
loop_
_entity_poly.entity_id
_entity_poly.type
_entity_poly.pdbx_seq_one_letter_code
_entity_poly.pdbx_strand_id
1 'polypeptide(L)'
;MARSSKFGTVNYSADEMRRLNAKVRAVLPLAGEDWLRVAYYFNYQRPEAVPFRDVESLKRKFKKMYCSRGKALPDYVVEAKELRKNIQQSTKQTTETEEKEQDLEEKELAQKLRQMEDEYHRILEGERTGEEMEDKTTTEDVHEQPGATSTAEVIALLRQSVERKRRAVEEQVMDENARVRRERKKRKVEDVLLSIHQEQCKQETEEQSEMLNSGSSLDADRQNQEESSLNPAPPALPPTIQPEDSSPLGMMELILQVLTTQQIENSRRIEAEQARREKERHEREKRWHQTELRQGREHRQLMVAMGALLGDRFPDSLKHYLNEEDAAPVCKVTTLSQDANGANNNQEPSVSTSSDT
;
A
#
# COMPACT_ATOMS: atom_id res chain seq x y z
N MET A 1 -12.60 -23.62 26.34
CA MET A 1 -13.28 -22.33 26.62
C MET A 1 -12.39 -21.18 26.16
N ALA A 2 -12.67 -20.62 24.98
CA ALA A 2 -11.94 -19.47 24.46
C ALA A 2 -12.41 -18.19 25.16
N ARG A 3 -11.52 -17.54 25.92
CA ARG A 3 -11.81 -16.23 26.52
C ARG A 3 -11.75 -15.17 25.42
N SER A 4 -12.93 -14.81 24.90
CA SER A 4 -13.12 -13.61 24.08
C SER A 4 -12.78 -12.39 24.94
N SER A 5 -11.53 -11.92 24.85
CA SER A 5 -11.04 -10.73 25.52
C SER A 5 -11.57 -9.48 24.83
N LYS A 6 -12.87 -9.22 24.98
CA LYS A 6 -13.48 -7.92 24.73
C LYS A 6 -13.04 -6.97 25.86
N PHE A 7 -11.78 -6.54 25.85
CA PHE A 7 -11.37 -5.37 26.63
C PHE A 7 -12.13 -4.17 26.04
N GLY A 8 -13.21 -3.76 26.71
CA GLY A 8 -13.85 -2.48 26.43
C GLY A 8 -12.78 -1.39 26.47
N THR A 9 -12.79 -0.49 25.49
CA THR A 9 -11.87 0.64 25.42
C THR A 9 -12.13 1.57 26.61
N VAL A 10 -11.46 1.31 27.74
CA VAL A 10 -11.47 2.21 28.89
C VAL A 10 -10.83 3.51 28.44
N ASN A 11 -11.59 4.61 28.51
CA ASN A 11 -11.13 5.93 28.11
C ASN A 11 -9.90 6.35 28.94
N TYR A 12 -8.99 7.11 28.32
CA TYR A 12 -7.85 7.69 29.01
C TYR A 12 -8.30 8.90 29.82
N SER A 13 -8.05 8.87 31.12
CA SER A 13 -8.21 10.00 32.05
C SER A 13 -7.20 11.12 31.78
N ALA A 14 -7.44 12.30 32.36
CA ALA A 14 -6.55 13.45 32.25
C ALA A 14 -5.16 13.18 32.86
N ASP A 15 -5.10 12.45 33.98
CA ASP A 15 -3.85 12.07 34.62
C ASP A 15 -3.05 11.07 33.77
N GLU A 16 -3.72 10.11 33.12
CA GLU A 16 -3.05 9.21 32.16
C GLU A 16 -2.49 9.97 30.96
N MET A 17 -3.20 11.01 30.47
CA MET A 17 -2.73 11.86 29.38
C MET A 17 -1.49 12.68 29.78
N ARG A 18 -1.50 13.31 30.97
CA ARG A 18 -0.33 14.00 31.53
C ARG A 18 0.86 13.06 31.72
N ARG A 19 0.62 11.85 32.26
CA ARG A 19 1.67 10.83 32.44
C ARG A 19 2.26 10.38 31.10
N LEU A 20 1.42 10.20 30.07
CA LEU A 20 1.88 9.85 28.73
C LEU A 20 2.83 10.92 28.17
N ASN A 21 2.47 12.20 28.29
CA ASN A 21 3.36 13.29 27.86
C ASN A 21 4.70 13.28 28.61
N ALA A 22 4.69 13.07 29.93
CA ALA A 22 5.92 12.99 30.71
C ALA A 22 6.84 11.86 30.22
N LYS A 23 6.29 10.70 29.84
CA LYS A 23 7.09 9.58 29.30
C LYS A 23 7.57 9.85 27.88
N VAL A 24 6.74 10.43 27.03
CA VAL A 24 7.15 10.84 25.68
C VAL A 24 8.24 11.92 25.73
N ARG A 25 8.17 12.85 26.68
CA ARG A 25 9.23 13.85 26.92
C ARG A 25 10.54 13.21 27.32
N ALA A 26 10.51 12.21 28.20
CA ALA A 26 11.73 11.57 28.70
C ALA A 26 12.42 10.72 27.63
N VAL A 27 11.65 10.06 26.75
CA VAL A 27 12.20 9.16 25.74
C VAL A 27 12.45 9.86 24.40
N LEU A 28 11.67 10.88 24.04
CA LEU A 28 11.66 11.54 22.72
C LEU A 28 11.69 10.53 21.56
N PRO A 29 10.61 9.75 21.37
CA PRO A 29 10.64 8.62 20.46
C PRO A 29 10.79 9.05 19.00
N LEU A 30 11.97 8.75 18.41
CA LEU A 30 12.30 9.00 17.00
C LEU A 30 11.96 7.78 16.15
N ALA A 31 12.19 6.58 16.69
CA ALA A 31 11.97 5.29 16.03
C ALA A 31 10.77 4.52 16.63
N GLY A 32 10.38 3.44 15.96
CA GLY A 32 9.33 2.53 16.43
C GLY A 32 9.67 1.84 17.76
N GLU A 33 10.96 1.55 17.98
CA GLU A 33 11.49 0.88 19.17
C GLU A 33 11.42 1.77 20.42
N ASP A 34 11.57 3.08 20.27
CA ASP A 34 11.47 4.03 21.38
C ASP A 34 10.08 4.03 22.00
N TRP A 35 9.05 3.76 21.18
CA TRP A 35 7.68 3.61 21.68
C TRP A 35 7.49 2.36 22.56
N LEU A 36 8.32 1.32 22.38
CA LEU A 36 8.34 0.18 23.31
C LEU A 36 8.84 0.63 24.69
N ARG A 37 9.88 1.48 24.73
CA ARG A 37 10.39 2.05 25.99
C ARG A 37 9.35 2.95 26.65
N VAL A 38 8.65 3.78 25.88
CA VAL A 38 7.54 4.59 26.39
C VAL A 38 6.46 3.71 27.00
N ALA A 39 6.05 2.64 26.32
CA ALA A 39 5.03 1.72 26.82
C ALA A 39 5.49 0.97 28.07
N TYR A 40 6.75 0.55 28.11
CA TYR A 40 7.35 -0.07 29.29
C TYR A 40 7.28 0.87 30.49
N TYR A 41 7.80 2.11 30.38
CA TYR A 41 7.77 3.07 31.49
C TYR A 41 6.36 3.51 31.87
N PHE A 42 5.43 3.57 30.93
CA PHE A 42 4.05 3.92 31.18
C PHE A 42 3.30 2.84 31.98
N ASN A 43 3.56 1.56 31.67
CA ASN A 43 2.92 0.42 32.32
C ASN A 43 3.64 -0.04 33.60
N TYR A 44 4.96 0.17 33.70
CA TYR A 44 5.74 -0.22 34.88
C TYR A 44 5.40 0.64 36.11
N GLN A 45 5.20 1.95 35.94
CA GLN A 45 4.84 2.88 37.02
C GLN A 45 3.34 3.12 37.13
N ARG A 46 2.54 2.11 36.78
CA ARG A 46 1.09 2.23 36.64
C ARG A 46 0.40 1.99 38.00
N PRO A 47 -0.50 2.88 38.45
CA PRO A 47 -1.39 2.59 39.57
C PRO A 47 -2.24 1.34 39.27
N GLU A 48 -2.55 0.54 40.28
CA GLU A 48 -3.27 -0.74 40.10
C GLU A 48 -4.65 -0.57 39.42
N ALA A 49 -5.29 0.58 39.63
CA ALA A 49 -6.57 0.95 39.03
C ALA A 49 -6.51 1.31 37.52
N VAL A 50 -5.31 1.53 36.96
CA VAL A 50 -5.16 1.91 35.55
C VAL A 50 -4.97 0.64 34.70
N PRO A 51 -5.70 0.45 33.59
CA PRO A 51 -5.50 -0.71 32.72
C PRO A 51 -4.15 -0.70 32.01
N PHE A 52 -3.66 -1.89 31.66
CA PHE A 52 -2.51 -2.02 30.76
C PHE A 52 -2.82 -1.40 29.40
N ARG A 53 -1.85 -0.69 28.81
CA ARG A 53 -1.99 -0.05 27.50
C ARG A 53 -0.90 -0.52 26.54
N ASP A 54 -1.34 -1.02 25.39
CA ASP A 54 -0.43 -1.39 24.30
C ASP A 54 0.24 -0.17 23.68
N VAL A 55 1.41 -0.41 23.08
CA VAL A 55 2.21 0.58 22.34
C VAL A 55 1.36 1.33 21.32
N GLU A 56 0.58 0.61 20.53
CA GLU A 56 -0.27 1.19 19.48
C GLU A 56 -1.43 2.01 20.05
N SER A 57 -1.93 1.65 21.23
CA SER A 57 -2.95 2.43 21.93
C SER A 57 -2.37 3.76 22.40
N LEU A 58 -1.17 3.75 22.98
CA LEU A 58 -0.47 4.95 23.44
C LEU A 58 -0.09 5.87 22.27
N LYS A 59 0.45 5.33 21.18
CA LYS A 59 0.74 6.08 19.93
C LYS A 59 -0.51 6.76 19.41
N ARG A 60 -1.61 6.01 19.28
CA ARG A 60 -2.88 6.55 18.76
C ARG A 60 -3.45 7.62 19.68
N LYS A 61 -3.35 7.43 21.00
CA LYS A 61 -3.81 8.42 21.98
C LYS A 61 -2.95 9.69 21.91
N PHE A 62 -1.63 9.58 21.90
CA PHE A 62 -0.72 10.71 21.75
C PHE A 62 -0.97 11.48 20.45
N LYS A 63 -1.15 10.75 19.33
CA LYS A 63 -1.56 11.34 18.05
C LYS A 63 -2.86 12.12 18.14
N LYS A 64 -3.87 11.54 18.78
CA LYS A 64 -5.16 12.21 18.99
C LYS A 64 -4.99 13.49 19.84
N MET A 65 -4.11 13.48 20.84
CA MET A 65 -3.84 14.67 21.67
C MET A 65 -3.25 15.79 20.82
N TYR A 66 -2.11 15.61 20.17
CA TYR A 66 -1.50 16.72 19.43
C TYR A 66 -2.28 17.14 18.17
N CYS A 67 -3.12 16.27 17.60
CA CYS A 67 -4.02 16.64 16.50
C CYS A 67 -5.29 17.37 16.94
N SER A 68 -5.55 17.48 18.25
CA SER A 68 -6.77 18.15 18.76
C SER A 68 -6.77 19.64 18.39
N ARG A 69 -7.91 20.12 17.89
CA ARG A 69 -8.14 21.51 17.46
C ARG A 69 -9.15 22.18 18.39
N GLY A 70 -8.92 23.45 18.72
CA GLY A 70 -9.78 24.22 19.61
C GLY A 70 -9.09 25.52 20.04
N LYS A 71 -9.89 26.53 20.43
CA LYS A 71 -9.38 27.83 20.91
C LYS A 71 -8.88 27.76 22.36
N ALA A 72 -9.55 26.97 23.21
CA ALA A 72 -9.11 26.65 24.57
C ALA A 72 -8.73 25.17 24.63
N LEU A 73 -7.43 24.88 24.63
CA LEU A 73 -6.89 23.53 24.70
C LEU A 73 -6.44 23.24 26.13
N PRO A 74 -6.77 22.08 26.71
CA PRO A 74 -6.21 21.69 28.00
C PRO A 74 -4.68 21.62 27.97
N ASP A 75 -4.01 21.89 29.10
CA ASP A 75 -2.54 21.99 29.17
C ASP A 75 -1.82 20.76 28.62
N TYR A 76 -2.31 19.55 28.90
CA TYR A 76 -1.73 18.31 28.39
C TYR A 76 -1.83 18.17 26.86
N VAL A 77 -2.77 18.87 26.22
CA VAL A 77 -2.87 18.91 24.75
C VAL A 77 -1.84 19.87 24.16
N VAL A 78 -1.64 21.03 24.81
CA VAL A 78 -0.62 22.01 24.41
C VAL A 78 0.77 21.38 24.51
N GLU A 79 1.04 20.73 25.64
CA GLU A 79 2.28 19.99 25.89
C GLU A 79 2.53 18.89 24.86
N ALA A 80 1.52 18.11 24.48
CA ALA A 80 1.66 17.09 23.44
C ALA A 80 2.04 17.68 22.07
N LYS A 81 1.55 18.89 21.75
CA LYS A 81 1.91 19.60 20.51
C LYS A 81 3.36 20.08 20.53
N GLU A 82 3.83 20.59 21.66
CA GLU A 82 5.23 20.98 21.83
C GLU A 82 6.15 19.76 21.71
N LEU A 83 5.81 18.65 22.37
CA LEU A 83 6.57 17.41 22.26
C LEU A 83 6.60 16.89 20.81
N ARG A 84 5.49 17.02 20.08
CA ARG A 84 5.47 16.66 18.65
C ARG A 84 6.43 17.52 17.82
N LYS A 85 6.53 18.83 18.10
CA LYS A 85 7.49 19.72 17.43
C LYS A 85 8.93 19.34 17.76
N ASN A 86 9.21 19.07 19.04
CA ASN A 86 10.56 18.67 19.48
C ASN A 86 10.99 17.35 18.82
N ILE A 87 10.12 16.34 18.81
CA ILE A 87 10.38 15.07 18.12
C ILE A 87 10.70 15.32 16.63
N GLN A 88 9.90 16.16 15.96
CA GLN A 88 10.13 16.46 14.55
C GLN A 88 11.43 17.23 14.30
N GLN A 89 11.83 18.13 15.20
CA GLN A 89 13.10 18.84 15.12
C GLN A 89 14.28 17.89 15.30
N SER A 90 14.22 17.01 16.31
CA SER A 90 15.24 15.99 16.53
C SER A 90 15.37 15.03 15.35
N THR A 91 14.26 14.58 14.75
CA THR A 91 14.31 13.73 13.55
C THR A 91 15.04 14.42 12.39
N LYS A 92 14.78 15.71 12.15
CA LYS A 92 15.45 16.48 11.08
C LYS A 92 16.96 16.62 11.34
N GLN A 93 17.35 16.89 12.58
CA GLN A 93 18.76 16.98 12.95
C GLN A 93 19.48 15.65 12.75
N THR A 94 18.85 14.53 13.11
CA THR A 94 19.43 13.20 12.90
C THR A 94 19.65 12.93 11.40
N THR A 95 18.65 13.19 10.54
CA THR A 95 18.80 12.97 9.09
C THR A 95 19.86 13.86 8.46
N GLU A 96 19.93 15.14 8.86
CA GLU A 96 20.96 16.06 8.35
C GLU A 96 22.38 15.70 8.82
N THR A 97 22.50 14.95 9.92
CA THR A 97 23.79 14.46 10.43
C THR A 97 24.20 13.19 9.69
N GLU A 98 23.28 12.25 9.51
CA GLU A 98 23.52 11.01 8.75
C GLU A 98 23.92 11.30 7.29
N GLU A 99 23.27 12.28 6.63
CA GLU A 99 23.64 12.71 5.27
C GLU A 99 25.05 13.31 5.22
N LYS A 100 25.44 14.10 6.23
CA LYS A 100 26.80 14.65 6.31
C LYS A 100 27.86 13.60 6.58
N GLU A 101 27.55 12.59 7.40
CA GLU A 101 28.45 11.47 7.67
C GLU A 101 28.65 10.63 6.41
N GLN A 102 27.58 10.34 5.66
CA GLN A 102 27.67 9.64 4.37
C GLN A 102 28.49 10.43 3.34
N ASP A 103 28.26 11.74 3.22
CA ASP A 103 29.05 12.61 2.34
C ASP A 103 30.54 12.64 2.71
N LEU A 104 30.87 12.51 4.01
CA LEU A 104 32.25 12.45 4.49
C LEU A 104 32.88 11.09 4.19
N GLU A 105 32.16 10.00 4.43
CA GLU A 105 32.61 8.63 4.10
C GLU A 105 32.83 8.44 2.59
N GLU A 106 31.95 9.00 1.75
CA GLU A 106 32.08 8.93 0.29
C GLU A 106 33.32 9.71 -0.18
N LYS A 107 33.58 10.89 0.39
CA LYS A 107 34.78 11.68 0.09
C LYS A 107 36.05 10.98 0.54
N GLU A 108 36.04 10.34 1.70
CA GLU A 108 37.17 9.55 2.20
C GLU A 108 37.46 8.35 1.30
N LEU A 109 36.42 7.63 0.87
CA LEU A 109 36.55 6.51 -0.07
C LEU A 109 37.09 6.96 -1.43
N ALA A 110 36.60 8.07 -1.96
CA ALA A 110 37.07 8.64 -3.22
C ALA A 110 38.54 9.10 -3.12
N GLN A 111 38.95 9.68 -1.99
CA GLN A 111 40.34 10.04 -1.74
C GLN A 111 41.23 8.80 -1.70
N LYS A 112 40.77 7.72 -1.07
CA LYS A 112 41.50 6.45 -0.99
C LYS A 112 41.65 5.76 -2.34
N LEU A 113 40.60 5.77 -3.18
CA LEU A 113 40.67 5.28 -4.55
C LEU A 113 41.71 6.04 -5.37
N ARG A 114 41.70 7.37 -5.29
CA ARG A 114 42.70 8.21 -5.96
C ARG A 114 44.12 7.90 -5.51
N GLN A 115 44.33 7.70 -4.21
CA GLN A 115 45.65 7.29 -3.68
C GLN A 115 46.11 5.95 -4.26
N MET A 116 45.21 4.98 -4.41
CA MET A 116 45.57 3.70 -5.03
C MET A 116 45.82 3.82 -6.54
N GLU A 117 45.08 4.69 -7.25
CA GLU A 117 45.34 4.98 -8.66
C GLU A 117 46.72 5.64 -8.85
N ASP A 118 47.08 6.59 -7.99
CA ASP A 118 48.39 7.25 -7.99
C ASP A 118 49.52 6.25 -7.68
N GLU A 119 49.29 5.32 -6.75
CA GLU A 119 50.24 4.24 -6.42
C GLU A 119 50.40 3.25 -7.58
N TYR A 120 49.31 2.88 -8.24
CA TYR A 120 49.31 2.02 -9.42
C TYR A 120 50.08 2.66 -10.59
N HIS A 121 49.87 3.95 -10.85
CA HIS A 121 50.64 4.68 -11.86
C HIS A 121 52.12 4.75 -11.51
N ARG A 122 52.47 4.94 -10.23
CA ARG A 122 53.86 4.95 -9.76
C ARG A 122 54.56 3.61 -9.97
N ILE A 123 53.86 2.49 -9.75
CA ILE A 123 54.39 1.14 -9.99
C ILE A 123 54.64 0.92 -11.49
N LEU A 124 53.66 1.26 -12.34
CA LEU A 124 53.79 1.11 -13.79
C LEU A 124 54.89 1.99 -14.41
N GLU A 125 55.14 3.18 -13.86
CA GLU A 125 56.23 4.05 -14.32
C GLU A 125 57.60 3.58 -13.82
N GLY A 126 57.66 2.94 -12.64
CA GLY A 126 58.86 2.27 -12.13
C GLY A 126 59.27 1.06 -12.99
N GLU A 127 58.30 0.34 -13.55
CA GLU A 127 58.50 -0.85 -14.38
C GLU A 127 59.02 -0.54 -15.81
N ARG A 128 58.94 0.73 -16.27
CA ARG A 128 59.49 1.15 -17.58
C ARG A 128 60.93 1.66 -17.54
N THR A 129 61.51 1.85 -16.36
CA THR A 129 62.86 2.44 -16.22
C THR A 129 63.91 1.47 -15.67
N GLY A 130 63.56 0.22 -15.40
CA GLY A 130 64.55 -0.79 -15.03
C GLY A 130 64.08 -2.19 -15.35
N GLU A 131 64.40 -2.69 -16.55
CA GLU A 131 64.68 -4.10 -16.84
C GLU A 131 65.17 -4.23 -18.30
N GLU A 132 66.42 -3.82 -18.54
CA GLU A 132 67.28 -4.55 -19.46
C GLU A 132 67.80 -5.78 -18.69
N MET A 133 67.38 -6.98 -19.08
CA MET A 133 68.21 -8.20 -19.20
C MET A 133 67.31 -9.44 -19.26
N GLU A 134 67.51 -10.24 -20.32
CA GLU A 134 67.59 -11.72 -20.33
C GLU A 134 66.43 -12.55 -19.70
N ASP A 135 66.01 -13.71 -20.17
CA ASP A 135 66.35 -14.65 -21.24
C ASP A 135 65.29 -15.77 -21.15
N LYS A 136 65.15 -16.54 -22.23
CA LYS A 136 64.73 -17.95 -22.29
C LYS A 136 63.33 -18.41 -21.83
N THR A 137 62.59 -18.83 -22.86
CA THR A 137 62.01 -20.18 -23.06
C THR A 137 61.31 -20.86 -21.89
N THR A 138 60.00 -21.13 -22.03
CA THR A 138 59.50 -22.51 -21.94
C THR A 138 58.08 -22.61 -22.50
N THR A 139 57.92 -23.53 -23.45
CA THR A 139 56.67 -24.15 -23.88
C THR A 139 56.02 -24.90 -22.71
N GLU A 140 54.75 -24.65 -22.41
CA GLU A 140 53.85 -25.68 -21.90
C GLU A 140 52.46 -25.55 -22.56
N ASP A 141 52.18 -26.61 -23.31
CA ASP A 141 50.92 -26.98 -23.96
C ASP A 141 49.99 -27.50 -22.85
N VAL A 142 48.92 -26.76 -22.53
CA VAL A 142 47.88 -27.22 -21.59
C VAL A 142 46.62 -27.51 -22.37
N HIS A 143 46.48 -28.80 -22.65
CA HIS A 143 45.29 -29.59 -22.91
C HIS A 143 43.98 -28.96 -22.39
N GLU A 144 43.17 -28.38 -23.28
CA GLU A 144 41.77 -28.03 -23.01
C GLU A 144 40.94 -29.30 -22.83
N GLN A 145 40.61 -29.63 -21.58
CA GLN A 145 39.51 -30.53 -21.27
C GLN A 145 38.16 -29.77 -21.32
N PRO A 146 37.18 -30.23 -22.10
CA PRO A 146 35.83 -29.71 -22.04
C PRO A 146 35.07 -30.41 -20.91
N GLY A 147 34.83 -29.73 -19.79
CA GLY A 147 34.00 -30.35 -18.74
C GLY A 147 33.88 -29.62 -17.41
N ALA A 148 34.76 -28.67 -17.08
CA ALA A 148 34.62 -27.87 -15.87
C ALA A 148 33.96 -26.54 -16.23
N THR A 149 32.69 -26.38 -15.89
CA THR A 149 32.09 -25.04 -15.77
C THR A 149 32.98 -24.26 -14.82
N SER A 150 33.71 -23.30 -15.37
CA SER A 150 34.77 -22.60 -14.66
C SER A 150 34.17 -21.97 -13.41
N THR A 151 34.86 -22.06 -12.27
CA THR A 151 34.42 -21.46 -10.99
C THR A 151 34.02 -19.99 -11.16
N ALA A 152 34.61 -19.30 -12.15
CA ALA A 152 34.24 -17.96 -12.57
C ALA A 152 32.80 -17.83 -13.12
N GLU A 153 32.32 -18.81 -13.90
CA GLU A 153 30.96 -18.85 -14.44
C GLU A 153 29.93 -19.00 -13.32
N VAL A 154 30.20 -19.84 -12.33
CA VAL A 154 29.30 -20.01 -11.18
C VAL A 154 29.25 -18.76 -10.30
N ILE A 155 30.39 -18.09 -10.11
CA ILE A 155 30.42 -16.79 -9.42
C ILE A 155 29.62 -15.74 -10.21
N ALA A 156 29.73 -15.72 -11.55
CA ALA A 156 28.96 -14.81 -12.40
C ALA A 156 27.44 -15.08 -12.30
N LEU A 157 27.03 -16.36 -12.34
CA LEU A 157 25.62 -16.76 -12.16
C LEU A 157 25.07 -16.38 -10.79
N LEU A 158 25.87 -16.54 -9.73
CA LEU A 158 25.48 -16.14 -8.37
C LEU A 158 25.33 -14.62 -8.25
N ARG A 159 26.27 -13.84 -8.79
CA ARG A 159 26.17 -12.36 -8.84
C ARG A 159 24.92 -11.93 -9.59
N GLN A 160 24.63 -12.56 -10.73
CA GLN A 160 23.42 -12.28 -11.51
C GLN A 160 22.13 -12.67 -10.77
N SER A 161 22.16 -13.76 -9.99
CA SER A 161 21.02 -14.18 -9.16
C SER A 161 20.75 -13.20 -8.02
N VAL A 162 21.80 -12.77 -7.31
CA VAL A 162 21.70 -11.77 -6.22
C VAL A 162 21.20 -10.44 -6.75
N GLU A 163 21.73 -9.96 -7.87
CA GLU A 163 21.28 -8.72 -8.51
C GLU A 163 19.81 -8.79 -8.95
N ARG A 164 19.37 -9.93 -9.46
CA ARG A 164 17.94 -10.15 -9.79
C ARG A 164 17.05 -10.15 -8.55
N LYS A 165 17.47 -10.77 -7.45
CA LYS A 165 16.74 -10.72 -6.17
C LYS A 165 16.65 -9.28 -5.65
N ARG A 166 17.74 -8.50 -5.76
CA ARG A 166 17.75 -7.09 -5.40
C ARG A 166 16.70 -6.30 -6.20
N ARG A 167 16.69 -6.47 -7.53
CA ARG A 167 15.73 -5.81 -8.42
C ARG A 167 14.28 -6.23 -8.15
N ALA A 168 14.02 -7.51 -7.88
CA ALA A 168 12.68 -7.98 -7.56
C ALA A 168 12.15 -7.37 -6.25
N VAL A 169 13.02 -7.23 -5.24
CA VAL A 169 12.67 -6.54 -3.98
C VAL A 169 12.40 -5.05 -4.24
N GLU A 170 13.23 -4.39 -5.04
CA GLU A 170 13.05 -2.98 -5.40
C GLU A 170 11.73 -2.74 -6.17
N GLU A 171 11.41 -3.60 -7.14
CA GLU A 171 10.15 -3.59 -7.88
C GLU A 171 8.96 -3.81 -6.93
N GLN A 172 9.06 -4.76 -6.00
CA GLN A 172 8.03 -4.99 -4.97
C GLN A 172 7.80 -3.77 -4.08
N VAL A 173 8.88 -3.06 -3.69
CA VAL A 173 8.79 -1.83 -2.90
C VAL A 173 8.12 -0.71 -3.71
N MET A 174 8.39 -0.61 -5.01
CA MET A 174 7.77 0.37 -5.90
C MET A 174 6.28 0.09 -6.10
N ASP A 175 5.90 -1.18 -6.28
CA ASP A 175 4.50 -1.61 -6.38
C ASP A 175 3.73 -1.39 -5.07
N GLU A 176 4.35 -1.65 -3.92
CA GLU A 176 3.77 -1.36 -2.61
C GLU A 176 3.58 0.15 -2.42
N ASN A 177 4.54 0.97 -2.83
CA ASN A 177 4.40 2.43 -2.82
C ASN A 177 3.27 2.91 -3.74
N ALA A 178 3.11 2.30 -4.92
CA ALA A 178 2.00 2.60 -5.83
C ALA A 178 0.65 2.18 -5.22
N ARG A 179 0.60 1.05 -4.52
CA ARG A 179 -0.57 0.58 -3.74
C ARG A 179 -0.93 1.57 -2.64
N VAL A 180 0.05 2.00 -1.84
CA VAL A 180 -0.13 2.99 -0.76
C VAL A 180 -0.62 4.33 -1.30
N ARG A 181 -0.13 4.79 -2.47
CA ARG A 181 -0.65 6.01 -3.11
C ARG A 181 -2.11 5.86 -3.55
N ARG A 182 -2.48 4.73 -4.16
CA ARG A 182 -3.88 4.44 -4.53
C ARG A 182 -4.78 4.39 -3.30
N GLU A 183 -4.34 3.72 -2.24
CA GLU A 183 -5.06 3.62 -0.96
C GLU A 183 -5.25 5.00 -0.30
N ARG A 184 -4.22 5.86 -0.32
CA ARG A 184 -4.36 7.25 0.17
C ARG A 184 -5.35 8.07 -0.65
N LYS A 185 -5.36 7.90 -1.98
CA LYS A 185 -6.37 8.56 -2.84
C LYS A 185 -7.77 8.05 -2.53
N LYS A 186 -7.93 6.74 -2.36
CA LYS A 186 -9.21 6.12 -1.96
C LYS A 186 -9.74 6.69 -0.65
N ARG A 187 -8.91 6.74 0.41
CA ARG A 187 -9.32 7.32 1.69
C ARG A 187 -9.70 8.80 1.61
N LYS A 188 -8.99 9.58 0.79
CA LYS A 188 -9.37 10.99 0.55
C LYS A 188 -10.74 11.10 -0.12
N VAL A 189 -11.05 10.22 -1.07
CA VAL A 189 -12.37 10.19 -1.71
C VAL A 189 -13.45 9.76 -0.70
N GLU A 190 -13.20 8.73 0.10
CA GLU A 190 -14.11 8.30 1.17
C GLU A 190 -14.36 9.40 2.20
N ASP A 191 -13.31 10.12 2.63
CA ASP A 191 -13.43 11.27 3.54
C ASP A 191 -14.29 12.38 2.93
N VAL A 192 -14.15 12.68 1.63
CA VAL A 192 -14.98 13.67 0.94
C VAL A 192 -16.43 13.22 0.88
N LEU A 193 -16.70 11.96 0.55
CA LEU A 193 -18.06 11.41 0.51
C LEU A 193 -18.74 11.44 1.89
N LEU A 194 -18.01 11.08 2.96
CA LEU A 194 -18.51 11.18 4.33
C LEU A 194 -18.78 12.63 4.73
N SER A 195 -17.94 13.58 4.30
CA SER A 195 -18.14 15.01 4.54
C SER A 195 -19.41 15.53 3.86
N ILE A 196 -19.63 15.17 2.59
CA ILE A 196 -20.85 15.53 1.84
C ILE A 196 -22.09 14.97 2.53
N HIS A 197 -22.04 13.69 2.92
CA HIS A 197 -23.17 13.06 3.62
C HIS A 197 -23.48 13.75 4.96
N GLN A 198 -22.45 14.13 5.71
CA GLN A 198 -22.64 14.86 6.96
C GLN A 198 -23.22 16.27 6.76
N GLU A 199 -22.84 16.94 5.67
CA GLU A 199 -23.38 18.26 5.31
C GLU A 199 -24.86 18.17 4.91
N GLN A 200 -25.24 17.16 4.13
CA GLN A 200 -26.64 16.88 3.79
C GLN A 200 -27.50 16.62 5.03
N CYS A 201 -27.05 15.76 5.95
CA CYS A 201 -27.81 15.53 7.20
C CYS A 201 -27.97 16.80 8.06
N LYS A 202 -26.98 17.71 8.04
CA LYS A 202 -27.09 18.99 8.75
C LYS A 202 -28.11 19.91 8.08
N GLN A 203 -28.08 20.03 6.77
CA GLN A 203 -29.06 20.82 6.02
C GLN A 203 -30.49 20.34 6.28
N GLU A 204 -30.73 19.02 6.26
CA GLU A 204 -32.05 18.45 6.59
C GLU A 204 -32.51 18.80 8.02
N THR A 205 -31.58 18.84 8.98
CA THR A 205 -31.90 19.20 10.37
C THR A 205 -32.16 20.71 10.53
N GLU A 206 -31.39 21.55 9.83
CA GLU A 206 -31.56 23.00 9.82
C GLU A 206 -32.87 23.40 9.13
N GLU A 207 -33.21 22.80 7.97
CA GLU A 207 -34.49 23.01 7.28
C GLU A 207 -35.68 22.59 8.15
N GLN A 208 -35.58 21.47 8.88
CA GLN A 208 -36.62 21.06 9.84
C GLN A 208 -36.74 22.02 11.02
N SER A 209 -35.63 22.58 11.52
CA SER A 209 -35.65 23.57 12.59
C SER A 209 -36.21 24.92 12.13
N GLU A 210 -35.93 25.36 10.91
CA GLU A 210 -36.45 26.60 10.33
C GLU A 210 -37.95 26.50 10.03
N MET A 211 -38.44 25.33 9.58
CA MET A 211 -39.88 25.09 9.45
C MET A 211 -40.63 25.14 10.79
N LEU A 212 -40.00 24.69 11.88
CA LEU A 212 -40.62 24.75 13.22
C LEU A 212 -40.59 26.17 13.83
N ASN A 213 -39.56 26.97 13.54
CA ASN A 213 -39.48 28.37 14.00
C ASN A 213 -40.35 29.33 13.18
N SER A 214 -40.63 29.04 11.92
CA SER A 214 -41.47 29.88 11.06
C SER A 214 -42.97 29.74 11.36
N GLY A 215 -43.36 28.82 12.25
CA GLY A 215 -44.75 28.59 12.64
C GLY A 215 -45.26 29.42 13.84
N SER A 216 -44.43 30.25 14.49
CA SER A 216 -44.81 30.96 15.73
C SER A 216 -44.87 32.49 15.64
N SER A 217 -45.01 33.07 14.44
CA SER A 217 -45.11 34.52 14.27
C SER A 217 -46.32 34.92 13.42
N LEU A 218 -47.53 34.55 13.87
CA LEU A 218 -48.76 35.25 13.53
C LEU A 218 -49.09 36.16 14.71
N ASP A 219 -48.73 37.45 14.58
CA ASP A 219 -49.40 38.63 15.17
C ASP A 219 -48.36 39.73 15.44
N ALA A 220 -48.19 40.64 14.48
CA ALA A 220 -48.14 42.09 14.70
C ALA A 220 -47.84 42.85 13.39
N ASP A 221 -48.55 43.95 13.24
CA ASP A 221 -48.25 45.11 12.39
C ASP A 221 -48.53 45.07 10.88
N ARG A 222 -49.81 45.34 10.64
CA ARG A 222 -50.42 46.01 9.50
C ARG A 222 -50.29 47.54 9.68
N GLN A 223 -49.50 48.26 8.86
CA GLN A 223 -49.82 49.63 8.36
C GLN A 223 -48.80 50.19 7.34
N ASN A 224 -49.31 50.41 6.11
CA ASN A 224 -49.23 51.62 5.26
C ASN A 224 -47.91 52.22 4.69
N GLN A 225 -47.77 52.16 3.35
CA GLN A 225 -47.80 53.27 2.33
C GLN A 225 -47.06 52.79 1.05
N GLU A 226 -47.68 52.65 -0.14
CA GLU A 226 -48.07 53.69 -1.13
C GLU A 226 -46.90 54.66 -1.43
N GLU A 227 -46.37 54.88 -2.64
CA GLU A 227 -47.02 55.09 -3.94
C GLU A 227 -45.98 55.22 -5.10
N SER A 228 -46.43 55.01 -6.34
CA SER A 228 -45.98 55.65 -7.62
C SER A 228 -44.61 55.23 -8.25
N SER A 229 -44.41 55.08 -9.57
CA SER A 229 -45.15 55.50 -10.77
C SER A 229 -44.58 54.90 -12.08
N LEU A 230 -45.47 54.74 -13.09
CA LEU A 230 -45.31 54.92 -14.55
C LEU A 230 -44.62 53.87 -15.47
N ASN A 231 -45.49 53.32 -16.34
CA ASN A 231 -45.30 52.64 -17.64
C ASN A 231 -44.76 53.60 -18.75
N PRO A 232 -44.20 53.17 -19.92
CA PRO A 232 -45.01 52.59 -21.02
C PRO A 232 -44.36 51.57 -22.02
N ALA A 233 -45.20 50.60 -22.47
CA ALA A 233 -45.47 50.04 -23.82
C ALA A 233 -44.37 49.72 -24.90
N PRO A 234 -44.67 48.79 -25.86
CA PRO A 234 -43.73 47.81 -26.44
C PRO A 234 -43.40 48.02 -27.94
N PRO A 235 -42.59 47.13 -28.57
CA PRO A 235 -42.73 46.87 -30.01
C PRO A 235 -42.82 45.37 -30.40
N ALA A 236 -43.85 45.11 -31.21
CA ALA A 236 -43.95 44.25 -32.39
C ALA A 236 -43.31 42.84 -32.48
N LEU A 237 -44.20 41.86 -32.71
CA LEU A 237 -43.96 40.49 -33.18
C LEU A 237 -43.52 40.44 -34.67
N PRO A 238 -42.78 39.39 -35.09
CA PRO A 238 -42.89 38.78 -36.41
C PRO A 238 -43.48 37.35 -36.35
N PRO A 239 -43.95 36.79 -37.49
CA PRO A 239 -45.04 35.82 -37.51
C PRO A 239 -44.61 34.39 -37.18
N THR A 240 -45.48 33.76 -36.40
CA THR A 240 -45.59 32.32 -36.16
C THR A 240 -45.69 31.55 -37.48
N ILE A 241 -44.64 30.80 -37.81
CA ILE A 241 -44.75 29.61 -38.66
C ILE A 241 -45.19 28.49 -37.72
N GLN A 242 -46.43 28.05 -37.87
CA GLN A 242 -46.91 26.84 -37.20
C GLN A 242 -46.38 25.61 -37.96
N PRO A 243 -45.63 24.70 -37.32
CA PRO A 243 -45.61 23.31 -37.72
C PRO A 243 -46.85 22.64 -37.12
N GLU A 244 -47.75 22.27 -38.02
CA GLU A 244 -48.88 21.36 -37.81
C GLU A 244 -48.44 20.08 -37.07
N ASP A 245 -49.29 19.62 -36.15
CA ASP A 245 -49.36 18.27 -35.60
C ASP A 245 -48.11 17.67 -34.92
N SER A 246 -47.55 18.36 -33.93
CA SER A 246 -46.75 17.70 -32.88
C SER A 246 -47.68 17.08 -31.83
N SER A 247 -48.23 15.91 -32.17
CA SER A 247 -48.97 15.10 -31.20
C SER A 247 -48.06 14.87 -29.97
N PRO A 248 -48.49 15.23 -28.74
CA PRO A 248 -47.67 15.14 -27.53
C PRO A 248 -47.18 13.70 -27.24
N LEU A 249 -47.79 12.70 -27.88
CA LEU A 249 -47.34 11.31 -27.88
C LEU A 249 -45.96 11.14 -28.55
N GLY A 250 -45.69 11.85 -29.65
CA GLY A 250 -44.45 11.70 -30.42
C GLY A 250 -43.20 12.22 -29.70
N MET A 251 -43.34 13.26 -28.87
CA MET A 251 -42.23 13.79 -28.06
C MET A 251 -41.85 12.82 -26.93
N MET A 252 -42.82 12.16 -26.31
CA MET A 252 -42.56 11.13 -25.29
C MET A 252 -41.87 9.90 -25.90
N GLU A 253 -42.28 9.49 -27.10
CA GLU A 253 -41.61 8.42 -27.85
C GLU A 253 -40.16 8.78 -28.18
N LEU A 254 -39.90 10.03 -28.62
CA LEU A 254 -38.55 10.51 -28.88
C LEU A 254 -37.68 10.50 -27.60
N ILE A 255 -38.22 10.95 -26.47
CA ILE A 255 -37.50 10.94 -25.17
C ILE A 255 -37.18 9.50 -24.73
N LEU A 256 -38.14 8.57 -24.85
CA LEU A 256 -37.91 7.16 -24.54
C LEU A 256 -36.84 6.55 -25.47
N GLN A 257 -36.86 6.91 -26.75
CA GLN A 257 -35.84 6.46 -27.70
C GLN A 257 -34.45 7.01 -27.35
N VAL A 258 -34.34 8.27 -26.91
CA VAL A 258 -33.07 8.84 -26.45
C VAL A 258 -32.58 8.15 -25.17
N LEU A 259 -33.46 7.90 -24.21
CA LEU A 259 -33.09 7.22 -22.96
C LEU A 259 -32.62 5.78 -23.20
N THR A 260 -33.34 5.03 -24.03
CA THR A 260 -32.97 3.64 -24.38
C THR A 260 -31.66 3.58 -25.16
N THR A 261 -31.44 4.48 -26.12
CA THR A 261 -30.17 4.54 -26.86
C THR A 261 -29.01 4.92 -25.95
N GLN A 262 -29.21 5.88 -25.03
CA GLN A 262 -28.21 6.26 -24.04
C GLN A 262 -27.88 5.12 -23.07
N GLN A 263 -28.89 4.35 -22.64
CA GLN A 263 -28.70 3.18 -21.79
C GLN A 263 -27.88 2.09 -22.51
N ILE A 264 -28.22 1.80 -23.77
CA ILE A 264 -27.48 0.82 -24.58
C ILE A 264 -26.03 1.27 -24.77
N GLU A 265 -25.80 2.55 -25.05
CA GLU A 265 -24.45 3.08 -25.22
C GLU A 265 -23.63 2.99 -23.92
N ASN A 266 -24.23 3.32 -22.77
CA ASN A 266 -23.57 3.17 -21.47
C ASN A 266 -23.22 1.71 -21.18
N SER A 267 -24.14 0.77 -21.44
CA SER A 267 -23.86 -0.67 -21.30
C SER A 267 -22.69 -1.10 -22.18
N ARG A 268 -22.66 -0.68 -23.45
CA ARG A 268 -21.55 -0.98 -24.37
C ARG A 268 -20.21 -0.42 -23.92
N ARG A 269 -20.19 0.78 -23.33
CA ARG A 269 -18.96 1.37 -22.77
C ARG A 269 -18.44 0.57 -21.59
N ILE A 270 -19.33 0.12 -20.71
CA ILE A 270 -18.98 -0.72 -19.57
C ILE A 270 -18.42 -2.07 -20.05
N GLU A 271 -19.08 -2.72 -21.01
CA GLU A 271 -18.63 -3.98 -21.60
C GLU A 271 -17.26 -3.84 -22.28
N ALA A 272 -17.05 -2.77 -23.06
CA ALA A 272 -15.77 -2.51 -23.70
C ALA A 272 -14.64 -2.27 -22.68
N GLU A 273 -14.92 -1.57 -21.58
CA GLU A 273 -13.97 -1.36 -20.51
C GLU A 273 -13.65 -2.66 -19.77
N GLN A 274 -14.65 -3.52 -19.52
CA GLN A 274 -14.46 -4.84 -18.94
C GLN A 274 -13.59 -5.73 -19.82
N ALA A 275 -13.89 -5.80 -21.12
CA ALA A 275 -13.10 -6.56 -22.09
C ALA A 275 -11.64 -6.08 -22.16
N ARG A 276 -11.40 -4.76 -22.07
CA ARG A 276 -10.05 -4.20 -22.00
C ARG A 276 -9.31 -4.66 -20.73
N ARG A 277 -9.96 -4.62 -19.57
CA ARG A 277 -9.38 -5.08 -18.29
C ARG A 277 -9.08 -6.58 -18.30
N GLU A 278 -9.94 -7.38 -18.93
CA GLU A 278 -9.71 -8.83 -19.07
C GLU A 278 -8.53 -9.13 -19.97
N LYS A 279 -8.43 -8.46 -21.13
CA LYS A 279 -7.27 -8.59 -22.01
C LYS A 279 -5.98 -8.21 -21.29
N GLU A 280 -6.00 -7.11 -20.52
CA GLU A 280 -4.86 -6.67 -19.73
C GLU A 280 -4.48 -7.68 -18.64
N ARG A 281 -5.46 -8.30 -17.95
CA ARG A 281 -5.21 -9.39 -16.98
C ARG A 281 -4.55 -10.59 -17.65
N HIS A 282 -5.12 -11.06 -18.76
CA HIS A 282 -4.58 -12.20 -19.51
C HIS A 282 -3.14 -11.93 -19.99
N GLU A 283 -2.85 -10.71 -20.43
CA GLU A 283 -1.49 -10.34 -20.86
C GLU A 283 -0.51 -10.32 -19.69
N ARG A 284 -0.92 -9.79 -18.52
CA ARG A 284 -0.10 -9.82 -17.30
C ARG A 284 0.18 -11.25 -16.84
N GLU A 285 -0.83 -12.13 -16.86
CA GLU A 285 -0.67 -13.55 -16.52
C GLU A 285 0.29 -14.27 -17.47
N LYS A 286 0.21 -13.99 -18.78
CA LYS A 286 1.17 -14.51 -19.77
C LYS A 286 2.60 -14.06 -19.47
N ARG A 287 2.81 -12.79 -19.15
CA ARG A 287 4.14 -12.28 -18.77
C ARG A 287 4.64 -12.95 -17.49
N TRP A 288 3.77 -13.09 -16.49
CA TRP A 288 4.10 -13.75 -15.23
C TRP A 288 4.48 -15.23 -15.43
N HIS A 289 3.70 -15.99 -16.20
CA HIS A 289 4.06 -17.37 -16.54
C HIS A 289 5.37 -17.47 -17.32
N GLN A 290 5.64 -16.52 -18.22
CA GLN A 290 6.90 -16.50 -18.96
C GLN A 290 8.10 -16.23 -18.04
N THR A 291 7.97 -15.29 -17.09
CA THR A 291 9.04 -15.03 -16.12
C THR A 291 9.24 -16.19 -15.15
N GLU A 292 8.18 -16.84 -14.71
CA GLU A 292 8.23 -18.04 -13.86
C GLU A 292 8.94 -19.20 -14.57
N LEU A 293 8.59 -19.49 -15.83
CA LEU A 293 9.27 -20.49 -16.65
C LEU A 293 10.75 -20.18 -16.88
N ARG A 294 11.10 -18.89 -16.99
CA ARG A 294 12.49 -18.47 -17.12
C ARG A 294 13.25 -18.68 -15.81
N GLN A 295 12.66 -18.28 -14.68
CA GLN A 295 13.25 -18.48 -13.36
C GLN A 295 13.45 -19.97 -13.04
N GLY A 296 12.49 -20.82 -13.38
CA GLY A 296 12.61 -22.27 -13.22
C GLY A 296 13.78 -22.85 -14.03
N ARG A 297 13.94 -22.41 -15.28
CA ARG A 297 15.08 -22.82 -16.14
C ARG A 297 16.42 -22.37 -15.57
N GLU A 298 16.54 -21.10 -15.19
CA GLU A 298 17.78 -20.55 -14.63
C GLU A 298 18.12 -21.19 -13.27
N HIS A 299 17.11 -21.47 -12.44
CA HIS A 299 17.29 -22.18 -11.17
C HIS A 299 17.80 -23.60 -11.39
N ARG A 300 17.22 -24.33 -12.35
CA ARG A 300 17.68 -25.67 -12.72
C ARG A 300 19.13 -25.65 -13.24
N GLN A 301 19.45 -24.72 -14.14
CA GLN A 301 20.82 -24.56 -14.65
C GLN A 301 21.82 -24.30 -13.52
N LEU A 302 21.46 -23.46 -12.55
CA LEU A 302 22.28 -23.22 -11.37
C LEU A 302 22.49 -24.49 -10.54
N MET A 303 21.43 -25.27 -10.31
CA MET A 303 21.53 -26.53 -9.57
C MET A 303 22.43 -27.54 -10.30
N VAL A 304 22.34 -27.63 -11.63
CA VAL A 304 23.23 -28.47 -12.45
C VAL A 304 24.68 -28.02 -12.33
N ALA A 305 24.96 -26.73 -12.44
CA ALA A 305 26.32 -26.20 -12.28
C ALA A 305 26.88 -26.46 -10.87
N MET A 306 26.07 -26.27 -9.83
CA MET A 306 26.47 -26.56 -8.45
C MET A 306 26.70 -28.06 -8.21
N GLY A 307 25.87 -28.92 -8.82
CA GLY A 307 26.07 -30.37 -8.79
C GLY A 307 27.38 -30.80 -9.43
N ALA A 308 27.72 -30.22 -10.59
CA ALA A 308 28.98 -30.47 -11.28
C ALA A 308 30.20 -30.03 -10.43
N LEU A 309 30.12 -28.88 -9.76
CA LEU A 309 31.21 -28.37 -8.92
C LEU A 309 31.40 -29.15 -7.63
N LEU A 310 30.32 -29.55 -6.97
CA LEU A 310 30.37 -30.19 -5.65
C LEU A 310 30.52 -31.72 -5.73
N GLY A 311 30.20 -32.32 -6.88
CA GLY A 311 30.26 -33.76 -7.09
C GLY A 311 29.48 -34.52 -6.01
N ASP A 312 30.15 -35.47 -5.34
CA ASP A 312 29.57 -36.29 -4.28
C ASP A 312 29.15 -35.51 -3.04
N ARG A 313 29.64 -34.27 -2.87
CA ARG A 313 29.25 -33.39 -1.75
C ARG A 313 27.98 -32.58 -2.04
N PHE A 314 27.36 -32.76 -3.21
CA PHE A 314 26.10 -32.08 -3.51
C PHE A 314 24.96 -32.64 -2.64
N PRO A 315 24.15 -31.79 -1.98
CA PRO A 315 23.12 -32.24 -1.06
C PRO A 315 22.10 -33.18 -1.73
N ASP A 316 21.84 -34.34 -1.12
CA ASP A 316 20.86 -35.31 -1.63
C ASP A 316 19.45 -34.70 -1.79
N SER A 317 19.10 -33.77 -0.90
CA SER A 317 17.82 -33.04 -0.94
C SER A 317 17.65 -32.12 -2.16
N LEU A 318 18.70 -31.89 -2.96
CA LEU A 318 18.67 -31.07 -4.17
C LEU A 318 18.92 -31.88 -5.44
N LYS A 319 19.25 -33.18 -5.33
CA LYS A 319 19.56 -34.04 -6.48
C LYS A 319 18.35 -34.27 -7.39
N HIS A 320 17.12 -34.08 -6.90
CA HIS A 320 15.92 -34.17 -7.75
C HIS A 320 15.89 -33.12 -8.86
N TYR A 321 16.55 -31.97 -8.69
CA TYR A 321 16.67 -30.96 -9.75
C TYR A 321 17.61 -31.37 -10.88
N LEU A 322 18.46 -32.39 -10.68
CA LEU A 322 19.42 -32.89 -11.66
C LEU A 322 18.84 -33.99 -12.55
N ASN A 323 17.89 -34.78 -12.03
CA ASN A 323 17.43 -36.02 -12.66
C ASN A 323 16.13 -35.89 -13.47
N GLU A 324 15.52 -34.69 -13.54
CA GLU A 324 14.25 -34.48 -14.25
C GLU A 324 14.47 -34.07 -15.72
N GLU A 325 14.91 -35.00 -16.56
CA GLU A 325 14.80 -34.82 -18.02
C GLU A 325 13.36 -35.05 -18.54
N ASP A 326 12.48 -35.70 -17.77
CA ASP A 326 11.12 -36.07 -18.25
C ASP A 326 9.92 -35.62 -17.37
N ALA A 327 10.13 -34.94 -16.25
CA ALA A 327 9.01 -34.45 -15.44
C ALA A 327 8.47 -33.13 -15.99
N ALA A 328 7.45 -33.22 -16.85
CA ALA A 328 6.62 -32.07 -17.22
C ALA A 328 6.16 -31.31 -15.95
N PRO A 329 6.05 -29.97 -16.00
CA PRO A 329 5.67 -29.17 -14.84
C PRO A 329 4.25 -29.55 -14.42
N VAL A 330 4.13 -30.34 -13.36
CA VAL A 330 2.87 -30.53 -12.64
C VAL A 330 2.62 -29.22 -11.90
N CYS A 331 2.03 -28.26 -12.62
CA CYS A 331 1.31 -27.14 -12.05
C CYS A 331 0.24 -27.74 -11.12
N LYS A 332 0.57 -27.90 -9.83
CA LYS A 332 -0.42 -28.11 -8.78
C LYS A 332 -1.15 -26.78 -8.58
N VAL A 333 -1.98 -26.41 -9.55
CA VAL A 333 -3.05 -25.43 -9.35
C VAL A 333 -4.05 -26.13 -8.45
N THR A 334 -4.09 -25.73 -7.18
CA THR A 334 -5.18 -26.07 -6.28
C THR A 334 -6.43 -25.34 -6.79
N THR A 335 -7.13 -25.95 -7.75
CA THR A 335 -8.51 -25.59 -8.09
C THR A 335 -9.38 -26.01 -6.92
N LEU A 336 -9.68 -25.06 -6.05
CA LEU A 336 -10.82 -25.11 -5.14
C LEU A 336 -12.07 -24.91 -5.99
N SER A 337 -12.46 -25.96 -6.73
CA SER A 337 -13.75 -26.01 -7.42
C SER A 337 -14.82 -26.44 -6.43
N GLN A 338 -15.80 -25.55 -6.27
CA GLN A 338 -17.15 -25.88 -5.90
C GLN A 338 -17.68 -26.97 -6.83
N ASP A 339 -18.13 -28.09 -6.26
CA ASP A 339 -19.13 -28.94 -6.89
C ASP A 339 -20.35 -29.00 -5.98
N ALA A 340 -21.42 -28.37 -6.45
CA ALA A 340 -22.78 -28.70 -6.06
C ALA A 340 -23.25 -29.83 -6.98
N ASN A 341 -23.65 -30.98 -6.42
CA ASN A 341 -24.98 -31.58 -6.66
C ASN A 341 -25.13 -32.99 -6.06
N GLY A 342 -26.11 -33.10 -5.16
CA GLY A 342 -27.17 -34.10 -5.16
C GLY A 342 -26.82 -35.59 -5.22
N ALA A 343 -27.01 -36.29 -4.09
CA ALA A 343 -27.49 -37.67 -4.11
C ALA A 343 -28.41 -37.93 -2.90
N ASN A 344 -29.68 -38.07 -3.26
CA ASN A 344 -30.78 -38.68 -2.53
C ASN A 344 -30.37 -40.03 -1.92
N ASN A 345 -30.63 -40.27 -0.63
CA ASN A 345 -30.85 -41.62 -0.14
C ASN A 345 -31.63 -41.63 1.17
N ASN A 346 -32.82 -42.22 1.08
CA ASN A 346 -33.62 -42.72 2.19
C ASN A 346 -32.80 -43.71 3.02
N GLN A 347 -32.79 -43.54 4.34
CA GLN A 347 -32.72 -44.66 5.26
C GLN A 347 -33.38 -44.29 6.59
N GLU A 348 -34.46 -44.99 6.88
CA GLU A 348 -35.00 -45.17 8.24
C GLU A 348 -33.90 -45.59 9.20
N PRO A 349 -34.09 -45.30 10.50
CA PRO A 349 -34.03 -46.42 11.41
C PRO A 349 -35.25 -46.46 12.34
N SER A 350 -35.98 -47.56 12.20
CA SER A 350 -36.79 -48.17 13.23
C SER A 350 -35.90 -48.49 14.44
N VAL A 351 -36.25 -47.94 15.61
CA VAL A 351 -35.85 -48.51 16.90
C VAL A 351 -37.07 -48.60 17.79
N SER A 352 -37.67 -49.79 17.75
CA SER A 352 -38.47 -50.34 18.82
C SER A 352 -37.54 -50.78 19.95
N THR A 353 -37.70 -50.23 21.14
CA THR A 353 -37.43 -50.92 22.42
C THR A 353 -38.55 -50.48 23.37
N SER A 354 -39.62 -51.26 23.49
CA SER A 354 -39.80 -52.29 24.54
C SER A 354 -39.66 -51.72 25.95
N SER A 355 -40.82 -51.33 26.47
CA SER A 355 -41.19 -51.31 27.87
C SER A 355 -41.07 -52.71 28.49
N ASP A 356 -40.45 -52.79 29.67
CA ASP A 356 -40.71 -53.84 30.66
C ASP A 356 -41.25 -53.18 31.94
N THR A 357 -42.55 -53.43 32.16
CA THR A 357 -43.15 -53.83 33.43
C THR A 357 -44.09 -54.98 33.13
#